data_AF-A0A662UKB4-F1
#
_entry.id   AF-A0A662UKB4-F1
#
_cell.length_a   1.000
_cell.length_b   1.000
_cell.length_c   1.000
_cell.angle_alpha   90.00
_cell.angle_beta   90.00
_cell.angle_gamma   90.00
#
_symmetry.space_group_name_H-M   'P 1'
#
loop_
_entity.id
_entity.type
_entity.pdbx_description
1 polymer ?
#
loop_
_entity_poly.entity_id
_entity_poly.type
_entity_poly.pdbx_seq_one_letter_code
_entity_poly.pdbx_strand_id
1 'polypeptide(L)'
;MGGKYLLIALLALAVIVSASVYFLYHPQQTSLTTSTTFTGVGSVRVQTPVKVSIRLGIEDEAITFREVISYSSLSSKEECLQALPQIKSNLLNDLEKKYLRGVNHSEVIIKCLGNGSIQATFKVYGKMWLRGNQVYADFLWFLTPNHLDFIDDHFTELNNGLKWTGTLQDIPTDIWVSLPPQKTPYSAWQQPIGHCHGHVWWITENNEG
;
A
#
# COMPACT_ATOMS: atom_id res chain seq x y z
N MET A 1 54.84 11.64 -16.18
CA MET A 1 53.55 12.04 -16.79
C MET A 1 52.36 11.11 -16.47
N GLY A 2 52.53 9.91 -15.89
CA GLY A 2 51.42 8.96 -15.67
C GLY A 2 50.49 9.17 -14.47
N GLY A 3 50.92 9.89 -13.41
CA GLY A 3 50.13 9.98 -12.17
C GLY A 3 48.85 10.84 -12.26
N LYS A 4 48.84 11.87 -13.10
CA LYS A 4 47.68 12.78 -13.25
C LYS A 4 46.50 12.10 -13.96
N TYR A 5 46.78 11.25 -14.95
CA TYR A 5 45.75 10.55 -15.71
C TYR A 5 45.09 9.42 -14.89
N LEU A 6 45.85 8.78 -13.99
CA LEU A 6 45.31 7.77 -13.09
C LEU A 6 44.32 8.36 -12.08
N LEU A 7 44.63 9.53 -11.52
CA LEU A 7 43.74 10.21 -10.58
C LEU A 7 42.42 10.65 -11.25
N ILE A 8 42.50 11.16 -12.48
CA ILE A 8 41.32 11.56 -13.26
C ILE A 8 40.44 10.34 -13.59
N ALA A 9 41.05 9.20 -13.95
CA ALA A 9 40.31 7.97 -14.23
C ALA A 9 39.58 7.42 -12.99
N LEU A 10 40.22 7.47 -11.81
CA LEU A 10 39.61 7.02 -10.56
C LEU A 10 38.44 7.91 -10.12
N LEU A 11 38.57 9.23 -10.28
CA LEU A 11 37.47 10.17 -9.97
C LEU A 11 36.29 9.98 -10.92
N ALA A 12 36.53 9.75 -12.21
CA ALA A 12 35.47 9.45 -13.17
C ALA A 12 34.71 8.15 -12.83
N LEU A 13 35.45 7.10 -12.43
CA LEU A 13 34.86 5.84 -11.98
C LEU A 13 34.00 6.01 -10.72
N ALA A 14 34.47 6.79 -9.74
CA ALA A 14 33.72 7.05 -8.52
C ALA A 14 32.38 7.76 -8.79
N VAL A 15 32.37 8.73 -9.72
CA VAL A 15 31.15 9.43 -10.15
C VAL A 15 30.18 8.50 -10.89
N ILE A 16 30.69 7.62 -11.76
CA ILE A 16 29.85 6.66 -12.50
C ILE A 16 29.20 5.66 -11.54
N VAL A 17 29.97 5.13 -10.57
CA VAL A 17 29.45 4.19 -9.57
C VAL A 17 28.40 4.86 -8.68
N SER A 18 28.67 6.07 -8.19
CA SER A 18 27.71 6.79 -7.33
C SER A 18 26.43 7.18 -8.08
N ALA A 19 26.52 7.60 -9.35
CA ALA A 19 25.34 7.83 -10.18
C ALA A 19 24.54 6.55 -10.42
N SER A 20 25.21 5.41 -10.67
CA SER A 20 24.54 4.12 -10.90
C SER A 20 23.82 3.61 -9.65
N VAL A 21 24.43 3.76 -8.47
CA VAL A 21 23.78 3.44 -7.19
C VAL A 21 22.59 4.36 -6.95
N TYR A 22 22.72 5.66 -7.22
CA TYR A 22 21.60 6.60 -7.09
C TYR A 22 20.41 6.21 -7.96
N PHE A 23 20.62 5.89 -9.25
CA PHE A 23 19.56 5.46 -10.15
C PHE A 23 18.95 4.09 -9.81
N LEU A 24 19.70 3.21 -9.14
CA LEU A 24 19.17 1.92 -8.66
C LEU A 24 18.28 2.07 -7.42
N TYR A 25 18.58 3.03 -6.53
CA TYR A 25 17.82 3.25 -5.30
C TYR A 25 16.70 4.29 -5.44
N HIS A 26 16.71 5.10 -6.50
CA HIS A 26 15.66 6.08 -6.79
C HIS A 26 15.03 5.76 -8.16
N PRO A 27 14.13 4.78 -8.24
CA PRO A 27 13.33 4.59 -9.44
C PRO A 27 12.58 5.90 -9.72
N GLN A 28 12.72 6.42 -10.95
CA GLN A 28 11.89 7.52 -11.42
C GLN A 28 10.44 7.15 -11.17
N GLN A 29 9.72 8.03 -10.45
CA GLN A 29 8.27 7.96 -10.37
C GLN A 29 7.73 8.13 -11.79
N THR A 30 7.47 7.01 -12.47
CA THR A 30 6.63 7.02 -13.67
C THR A 30 5.23 7.35 -13.21
N SER A 31 4.87 8.64 -13.27
CA SER A 31 3.49 9.11 -13.19
C SER A 31 2.72 8.45 -14.33
N LEU A 32 2.02 7.37 -14.03
CA LEU A 32 1.20 6.66 -15.00
C LEU A 32 -0.14 7.39 -15.15
N THR A 33 -0.11 8.60 -15.70
CA THR A 33 -1.34 9.29 -16.09
C THR A 33 -1.84 8.69 -17.40
N THR A 34 -2.48 7.53 -17.32
CA THR A 34 -3.15 6.94 -18.48
C THR A 34 -4.48 7.66 -18.67
N SER A 35 -4.46 8.82 -19.31
CA SER A 35 -5.66 9.47 -19.83
C SER A 35 -6.03 8.83 -21.17
N THR A 36 -6.81 7.76 -21.14
CA THR A 36 -7.34 7.17 -22.37
C THR A 36 -8.50 8.03 -22.89
N THR A 37 -8.27 8.79 -23.96
CA THR A 37 -9.34 9.52 -24.67
C THR A 37 -10.09 8.56 -25.60
N PHE A 38 -11.30 8.15 -25.20
CA PHE A 38 -12.23 7.43 -26.08
C PHE A 38 -13.17 8.42 -26.78
N THR A 39 -13.14 8.42 -28.10
CA THR A 39 -14.11 9.10 -28.97
C THR A 39 -15.15 8.06 -29.42
N GLY A 40 -16.28 8.00 -28.73
CA GLY A 40 -17.41 7.13 -29.07
C GLY A 40 -18.65 7.47 -28.24
N VAL A 41 -19.70 7.90 -28.95
CA VAL A 41 -21.07 8.26 -28.54
C VAL A 41 -21.45 7.89 -27.08
N GLY A 42 -21.63 8.94 -26.27
CA GLY A 42 -21.88 8.87 -24.82
C GLY A 42 -20.62 9.27 -24.06
N SER A 43 -20.36 10.57 -23.93
CA SER A 43 -19.15 11.12 -23.28
C SER A 43 -18.96 10.57 -21.87
N VAL A 44 -18.17 9.49 -21.75
CA VAL A 44 -17.71 8.95 -20.47
C VAL A 44 -16.86 10.03 -19.83
N ARG A 45 -17.36 10.64 -18.74
CA ARG A 45 -16.56 11.56 -17.94
C ARG A 45 -15.40 10.76 -17.36
N VAL A 46 -14.16 11.16 -17.68
CA VAL A 46 -12.95 10.62 -17.07
C VAL A 46 -13.09 10.75 -15.56
N GLN A 47 -13.22 9.63 -14.87
CA GLN A 47 -13.41 9.64 -13.42
C GLN A 47 -12.05 9.79 -12.76
N THR A 48 -11.87 10.90 -12.05
CA THR A 48 -10.63 11.19 -11.35
C THR A 48 -10.81 10.85 -9.86
N PRO A 49 -10.03 9.92 -9.30
CA PRO A 49 -9.99 9.72 -7.86
C PRO A 49 -9.63 11.01 -7.14
N VAL A 50 -10.37 11.35 -6.09
CA VAL A 50 -10.09 12.54 -5.25
C VAL A 50 -9.60 12.19 -3.86
N LYS A 51 -9.84 10.95 -3.42
CA LYS A 51 -9.40 10.45 -2.13
C LYS A 51 -9.35 8.93 -2.13
N VAL A 52 -8.34 8.37 -1.49
CA VAL A 52 -8.21 6.94 -1.24
C VAL A 52 -8.13 6.68 0.27
N SER A 53 -8.84 5.67 0.74
CA SER A 53 -8.76 5.19 2.12
C SER A 53 -8.46 3.70 2.11
N ILE A 54 -7.31 3.32 2.68
CA ILE A 54 -6.85 1.93 2.75
C ILE A 54 -6.92 1.46 4.20
N ARG A 55 -7.51 0.28 4.40
CA ARG A 55 -7.59 -0.43 5.67
C ARG A 55 -6.98 -1.81 5.49
N LEU A 56 -5.99 -2.11 6.31
CA LEU A 56 -5.43 -3.44 6.49
C LEU A 56 -5.88 -3.92 7.87
N GLY A 57 -6.53 -5.08 7.97
CA GLY A 57 -7.03 -5.61 9.23
C GLY A 57 -6.63 -7.05 9.44
N ILE A 58 -6.45 -7.44 10.69
CA ILE A 58 -6.22 -8.84 11.06
C ILE A 58 -7.57 -9.52 11.27
N GLU A 59 -7.86 -10.56 10.48
CA GLU A 59 -9.05 -11.40 10.60
C GLU A 59 -8.65 -12.86 10.45
N ASP A 60 -8.87 -13.65 11.50
CA ASP A 60 -8.46 -15.06 11.56
C ASP A 60 -6.94 -15.21 11.31
N GLU A 61 -6.55 -15.99 10.29
CA GLU A 61 -5.17 -16.21 9.87
C GLU A 61 -4.78 -15.36 8.64
N ALA A 62 -5.51 -14.28 8.37
CA ALA A 62 -5.34 -13.46 7.17
C ALA A 62 -5.28 -11.96 7.47
N ILE A 63 -4.68 -11.24 6.52
CA ILE A 63 -4.73 -9.78 6.47
C ILE A 63 -5.83 -9.38 5.48
N THR A 64 -6.91 -8.79 5.95
CA THR A 64 -7.98 -8.22 5.12
C THR A 64 -7.54 -6.86 4.58
N PHE A 65 -7.45 -6.75 3.27
CA PHE A 65 -7.27 -5.50 2.55
C PHE A 65 -8.62 -4.90 2.17
N ARG A 66 -8.79 -3.60 2.41
CA ARG A 66 -9.92 -2.82 1.92
C ARG A 66 -9.43 -1.47 1.43
N GLU A 67 -9.72 -1.16 0.18
CA GLU A 67 -9.47 0.16 -0.41
C GLU A 67 -10.79 0.78 -0.81
N VAL A 68 -11.00 2.04 -0.41
CA VAL A 68 -12.15 2.85 -0.78
C VAL A 68 -11.67 4.05 -1.58
N ILE A 69 -12.15 4.15 -2.82
CA ILE A 69 -11.78 5.21 -3.76
C ILE A 69 -13.00 6.11 -3.95
N SER A 70 -12.86 7.37 -3.60
CA SER A 70 -13.85 8.41 -3.88
C SER A 70 -13.52 9.13 -5.17
N TYR A 71 -14.52 9.40 -6.01
CA TYR A 71 -14.39 10.08 -7.29
C TYR A 71 -15.15 11.39 -7.28
N SER A 72 -14.62 12.43 -7.94
CA SER A 72 -15.31 13.73 -8.04
C SER A 72 -16.64 13.65 -8.81
N SER A 73 -16.75 12.69 -9.72
CA SER A 73 -17.89 12.52 -10.61
C SER A 73 -18.96 11.55 -10.12
N LEU A 74 -18.74 10.89 -8.98
CA LEU A 74 -19.67 9.91 -8.41
C LEU A 74 -20.14 10.38 -7.04
N SER A 75 -21.41 10.74 -6.96
CA SER A 75 -22.04 11.27 -5.74
C SER A 75 -23.06 10.31 -5.13
N SER A 76 -23.50 9.31 -5.90
CA SER A 76 -24.50 8.33 -5.47
C SER A 76 -24.13 6.89 -5.84
N LYS A 77 -24.76 5.94 -5.16
CA LYS A 77 -24.60 4.51 -5.44
C LYS A 77 -25.02 4.17 -6.87
N GLU A 78 -26.09 4.79 -7.37
CA GLU A 78 -26.64 4.56 -8.71
C GLU A 78 -25.67 5.00 -9.80
N GLU A 79 -25.07 6.20 -9.67
CA GLU A 79 -24.01 6.68 -10.58
C GLU A 79 -22.81 5.75 -10.57
N CYS A 80 -22.40 5.29 -9.39
CA CYS A 80 -21.32 4.32 -9.25
C CYS A 80 -21.65 3.00 -9.96
N LEU A 81 -22.86 2.46 -9.78
CA LEU A 81 -23.27 1.20 -10.41
C LEU A 81 -23.28 1.29 -11.93
N GLN A 82 -23.65 2.44 -12.50
CA GLN A 82 -23.58 2.69 -13.94
C GLN A 82 -22.14 2.72 -14.45
N ALA A 83 -21.21 3.28 -13.68
CA ALA A 83 -19.79 3.39 -14.04
C ALA A 83 -18.98 2.12 -13.75
N LEU A 84 -19.43 1.28 -12.81
CA LEU A 84 -18.68 0.14 -12.29
C LEU A 84 -18.18 -0.83 -13.37
N PRO A 85 -18.95 -1.20 -14.41
CA PRO A 85 -18.46 -2.12 -15.45
C PRO A 85 -17.20 -1.62 -16.16
N GLN A 86 -17.06 -0.31 -16.35
CA GLN A 86 -15.89 0.30 -17.00
C GLN A 86 -14.69 0.41 -16.05
N ILE A 87 -14.95 0.71 -14.78
CA ILE A 87 -13.89 0.92 -13.78
C ILE A 87 -13.34 -0.41 -13.27
N LYS A 88 -14.20 -1.43 -13.16
CA LYS A 88 -13.88 -2.70 -12.51
C LYS A 88 -12.67 -3.40 -13.13
N SER A 89 -12.58 -3.48 -14.46
CA SER A 89 -11.46 -4.17 -15.13
C SER A 89 -10.13 -3.46 -14.90
N ASN A 90 -10.12 -2.13 -14.99
CA ASN A 90 -8.91 -1.33 -14.75
C ASN A 90 -8.47 -1.46 -13.29
N LEU A 91 -9.41 -1.32 -12.34
CA LEU A 91 -9.13 -1.45 -10.92
C LEU A 91 -8.58 -2.85 -10.57
N LEU A 92 -9.16 -3.92 -11.13
CA LEU A 92 -8.65 -5.28 -10.91
C LEU A 92 -7.22 -5.43 -11.44
N ASN A 93 -6.96 -4.97 -12.66
CA ASN A 93 -5.62 -5.03 -13.25
C ASN A 93 -4.58 -4.23 -12.46
N ASP A 94 -4.97 -3.08 -11.91
CA ASP A 94 -4.09 -2.24 -11.09
C ASP A 94 -3.80 -2.92 -9.74
N LEU A 95 -4.81 -3.50 -9.09
CA LEU A 95 -4.63 -4.31 -7.89
C LEU A 95 -3.76 -5.54 -8.14
N GLU A 96 -3.96 -6.23 -9.27
CA GLU A 96 -3.18 -7.41 -9.66
C GLU A 96 -1.70 -7.08 -9.81
N LYS A 97 -1.40 -6.03 -10.56
CA LYS A 97 -0.03 -5.58 -10.79
C LYS A 97 0.64 -5.07 -9.52
N LYS A 98 -0.11 -4.35 -8.68
CA LYS A 98 0.44 -3.66 -7.53
C LYS A 98 0.59 -4.55 -6.30
N TYR A 99 -0.42 -5.36 -5.97
CA TYR A 99 -0.48 -6.06 -4.68
C TYR A 99 -0.58 -7.58 -4.79
N LEU A 100 -1.22 -8.11 -5.83
CA LEU A 100 -1.62 -9.52 -5.83
C LEU A 100 -0.57 -10.45 -6.45
N ARG A 101 0.35 -9.91 -7.27
CA ARG A 101 1.37 -10.71 -7.94
C ARG A 101 2.29 -11.42 -6.91
N GLY A 102 2.21 -12.75 -6.88
CA GLY A 102 3.01 -13.58 -5.97
C GLY A 102 2.50 -13.61 -4.52
N VAL A 103 1.28 -13.11 -4.28
CA VAL A 103 0.63 -13.14 -2.97
C VAL A 103 -0.49 -14.18 -3.01
N ASN A 104 -0.63 -14.97 -1.95
CA ASN A 104 -1.78 -15.86 -1.80
C ASN A 104 -2.97 -15.05 -1.29
N HIS A 105 -4.04 -14.92 -2.08
CA HIS A 105 -5.17 -14.05 -1.75
C HIS A 105 -6.53 -14.67 -2.11
N SER A 106 -7.59 -14.19 -1.46
CA SER A 106 -8.98 -14.51 -1.82
C SER A 106 -9.40 -13.81 -3.11
N GLU A 107 -10.57 -14.15 -3.66
CA GLU A 107 -11.19 -13.35 -4.71
C GLU A 107 -11.32 -11.87 -4.30
N VAL A 108 -11.12 -10.97 -5.28
CA VAL A 108 -11.29 -9.52 -5.10
C VAL A 108 -12.76 -9.16 -5.30
N ILE A 109 -13.38 -8.66 -4.23
CA ILE A 109 -14.76 -8.18 -4.24
C ILE A 109 -14.74 -6.67 -4.46
N ILE A 110 -15.39 -6.21 -5.53
CA ILE A 110 -15.55 -4.78 -5.83
C ILE A 110 -17.03 -4.42 -5.76
N LYS A 111 -17.36 -3.38 -4.99
CA LYS A 111 -18.73 -2.88 -4.82
C LYS A 111 -18.82 -1.37 -4.73
N CYS A 112 -19.99 -0.83 -5.05
CA CYS A 112 -20.34 0.56 -4.80
C CYS A 112 -20.82 0.79 -3.37
N LEU A 113 -20.38 1.89 -2.76
CA LEU A 113 -20.85 2.38 -1.48
C LEU A 113 -21.98 3.40 -1.67
N GLY A 114 -22.69 3.72 -0.58
CA GLY A 114 -23.86 4.62 -0.62
C GLY A 114 -23.54 6.04 -1.11
N ASN A 115 -22.31 6.50 -0.89
CA ASN A 115 -21.83 7.83 -1.29
C ASN A 115 -21.17 7.84 -2.69
N GLY A 116 -21.40 6.82 -3.51
CA GLY A 116 -20.81 6.70 -4.85
C GLY A 116 -19.33 6.30 -4.88
N SER A 117 -18.68 6.09 -3.73
CA SER A 117 -17.32 5.55 -3.70
C SER A 117 -17.27 4.07 -4.11
N ILE A 118 -16.15 3.63 -4.65
CA ILE A 118 -15.91 2.22 -4.99
C ILE A 118 -15.05 1.60 -3.89
N GLN A 119 -15.43 0.41 -3.43
CA GLN A 119 -14.65 -0.37 -2.47
C GLN A 119 -14.14 -1.66 -3.13
N ALA A 120 -12.84 -1.90 -3.08
CA ALA A 120 -12.22 -3.20 -3.33
C ALA A 120 -11.87 -3.90 -2.01
N THR A 121 -12.04 -5.21 -1.93
CA THR A 121 -11.75 -6.00 -0.72
C THR A 121 -11.25 -7.40 -1.08
N PHE A 122 -10.20 -7.86 -0.40
CA PHE A 122 -9.69 -9.23 -0.48
C PHE A 122 -8.92 -9.58 0.80
N LYS A 123 -8.69 -10.87 1.04
CA LYS A 123 -7.84 -11.39 2.12
C LYS A 123 -6.50 -11.82 1.56
N VAL A 124 -5.43 -11.62 2.33
CA VAL A 124 -4.07 -12.08 2.04
C VAL A 124 -3.67 -13.13 3.08
N TYR A 125 -3.24 -14.29 2.61
CA TYR A 125 -2.88 -15.45 3.41
C TYR A 125 -1.36 -15.67 3.45
N GLY A 126 -0.89 -16.39 4.48
CA GLY A 126 0.53 -16.74 4.62
C GLY A 126 1.45 -15.54 4.94
N LYS A 127 0.86 -14.39 5.27
CA LYS A 127 1.56 -13.18 5.72
C LYS A 127 1.51 -12.99 7.23
N MET A 128 1.02 -14.00 7.94
CA MET A 128 1.02 -14.04 9.40
C MET A 128 1.54 -15.38 9.87
N TRP A 129 2.23 -15.38 11.01
CA TRP A 129 2.68 -16.61 11.65
C TRP A 129 2.77 -16.45 13.17
N LEU A 130 2.62 -17.57 13.86
CA LEU A 130 2.71 -17.66 15.31
C LEU A 130 4.08 -18.23 15.71
N ARG A 131 4.69 -17.66 16.75
CA ARG A 131 5.88 -18.21 17.41
C ARG A 131 5.67 -18.14 18.92
N GLY A 132 5.31 -19.27 19.54
CA GLY A 132 4.91 -19.30 20.94
C GLY A 132 3.57 -18.58 21.12
N ASN A 133 3.53 -17.56 21.99
CA ASN A 133 2.37 -16.69 22.20
C ASN A 133 2.46 -15.37 21.41
N GLN A 134 3.43 -15.24 20.50
CA GLN A 134 3.66 -14.02 19.73
C GLN A 134 3.26 -14.23 18.27
N VAL A 135 2.40 -13.35 17.77
CA VAL A 135 2.00 -13.30 16.37
C VAL A 135 2.83 -12.26 15.65
N TYR A 136 3.20 -12.57 14.41
CA TYR A 136 3.92 -11.70 13.51
C TYR A 136 3.11 -11.53 12.22
N ALA A 137 3.13 -10.34 11.64
CA ALA A 137 2.51 -10.02 10.36
C ALA A 137 3.48 -9.28 9.44
N ASP A 138 3.54 -9.70 8.18
CA ASP A 138 4.32 -9.11 7.10
C ASP A 138 3.42 -8.21 6.22
N PHE A 139 3.78 -6.92 6.16
CA PHE A 139 3.10 -5.91 5.35
C PHE A 139 3.95 -5.42 4.16
N LEU A 140 5.12 -6.00 3.90
CA LEU A 140 5.99 -5.59 2.80
C LEU A 140 5.32 -5.75 1.43
N TRP A 141 4.41 -6.71 1.28
CA TRP A 141 3.61 -6.89 0.07
C TRP A 141 2.72 -5.68 -0.26
N PHE A 142 2.35 -4.90 0.76
CA PHE A 142 1.56 -3.67 0.62
C PHE A 142 2.45 -2.43 0.60
N LEU A 143 3.44 -2.37 1.49
CA LEU A 143 4.29 -1.20 1.67
C LEU A 143 5.24 -0.97 0.48
N THR A 144 5.92 -2.01 0.02
CA THR A 144 6.92 -1.90 -1.05
C THR A 144 6.35 -1.32 -2.35
N PRO A 145 5.20 -1.78 -2.87
CA PRO A 145 4.61 -1.21 -4.09
C PRO A 145 4.09 0.22 -3.93
N ASN A 146 3.96 0.71 -2.70
CA ASN A 146 3.60 2.10 -2.40
C ASN A 146 4.81 2.97 -2.06
N HIS A 147 6.02 2.40 -2.05
CA HIS A 147 7.23 3.06 -1.54
C HIS A 147 7.04 3.60 -0.12
N LEU A 148 6.37 2.82 0.72
CA LEU A 148 6.12 3.15 2.11
C LEU A 148 6.99 2.30 3.04
N ASP A 149 7.25 2.83 4.22
CA ASP A 149 7.93 2.22 5.34
C ASP A 149 7.26 2.66 6.65
N PHE A 150 7.03 1.74 7.58
CA PHE A 150 6.35 2.11 8.83
C PHE A 150 7.14 3.14 9.66
N ILE A 151 8.47 3.07 9.65
CA ILE A 151 9.34 3.95 10.44
C ILE A 151 9.69 5.20 9.63
N ASP A 152 10.20 5.02 8.40
CA ASP A 152 10.76 6.11 7.62
C ASP A 152 9.69 7.07 7.09
N ASP A 153 8.46 6.58 6.85
CA ASP A 153 7.30 7.42 6.51
C ASP A 153 6.46 7.82 7.72
N HIS A 154 6.99 7.62 8.93
CA HIS A 154 6.43 8.13 10.18
C HIS A 154 4.97 7.73 10.41
N PHE A 155 4.66 6.44 10.29
CA PHE A 155 3.35 5.96 10.69
C PHE A 155 3.12 6.28 12.18
N THR A 156 1.95 6.85 12.49
CA THR A 156 1.55 7.09 13.87
C THR A 156 1.30 5.76 14.56
N GLU A 157 2.07 5.52 15.62
CA GLU A 157 2.01 4.35 16.48
C GLU A 157 0.85 4.48 17.47
N LEU A 158 -0.04 3.47 17.52
CA LEU A 158 -1.22 3.47 18.38
C LEU A 158 -1.34 2.13 19.10
N ASN A 159 -2.14 2.07 20.17
CA ASN A 159 -2.38 0.83 20.91
C ASN A 159 -3.12 -0.24 20.10
N ASN A 160 -3.75 0.12 18.99
CA ASN A 160 -4.59 -0.76 18.17
C ASN A 160 -4.20 -0.75 16.69
N GLY A 161 -3.00 -0.26 16.35
CA GLY A 161 -2.65 -0.12 14.95
C GLY A 161 -1.53 0.85 14.64
N LEU A 162 -1.35 1.04 13.33
CA LEU A 162 -0.49 2.05 12.74
C LEU A 162 -1.34 2.89 11.77
N LYS A 163 -1.13 4.21 11.73
CA LYS A 163 -1.85 5.11 10.83
C LYS A 163 -0.90 5.95 10.01
N TRP A 164 -1.23 6.18 8.75
CA TRP A 164 -0.52 7.12 7.90
C TRP A 164 -1.50 7.98 7.10
N THR A 165 -1.12 9.22 6.84
CA THR A 165 -1.85 10.14 5.97
C THR A 165 -0.85 10.91 5.12
N GLY A 166 -1.11 10.96 3.82
CA GLY A 166 -0.24 11.66 2.89
C GLY A 166 -0.82 11.61 1.48
N THR A 167 0.06 11.56 0.49
CA THR A 167 -0.32 11.54 -0.92
C THR A 167 0.37 10.39 -1.60
N LEU A 168 -0.40 9.54 -2.29
CA LEU A 168 0.12 8.49 -3.16
C LEU A 168 -0.37 8.77 -4.57
N GLN A 169 0.55 8.84 -5.54
CA GLN A 169 0.22 9.13 -6.95
C GLN A 169 -0.66 10.40 -7.09
N ASP A 170 -0.29 11.47 -6.38
CA ASP A 170 -1.02 12.75 -6.34
C ASP A 170 -2.45 12.67 -5.77
N ILE A 171 -2.85 11.54 -5.18
CA ILE A 171 -4.16 11.34 -4.56
C ILE A 171 -4.02 11.39 -3.02
N PRO A 172 -4.75 12.28 -2.32
CA PRO A 172 -4.83 12.27 -0.87
C PRO A 172 -5.25 10.89 -0.36
N THR A 173 -4.41 10.30 0.49
CA THR A 173 -4.56 8.93 0.94
C THR A 173 -4.45 8.80 2.46
N ASP A 174 -5.39 8.06 3.06
CA ASP A 174 -5.32 7.65 4.45
C ASP A 174 -5.18 6.12 4.58
N ILE A 175 -4.15 5.67 5.29
CA ILE A 175 -3.85 4.25 5.51
C ILE A 175 -4.03 3.95 7.00
N TRP A 176 -4.65 2.83 7.31
CA TRP A 176 -4.78 2.34 8.66
C TRP A 176 -4.56 0.83 8.71
N VAL A 177 -3.60 0.42 9.53
CA VAL A 177 -3.31 -0.97 9.85
C VAL A 177 -3.97 -1.27 11.19
N SER A 178 -5.16 -1.89 11.17
CA SER A 178 -5.88 -2.35 12.35
C SER A 178 -5.25 -3.62 12.90
N LEU A 179 -4.74 -3.52 14.12
CA LEU A 179 -4.14 -4.63 14.84
C LEU A 179 -4.94 -4.91 16.13
N PRO A 180 -4.80 -6.10 16.74
CA PRO A 180 -5.41 -6.36 18.03
C PRO A 180 -4.98 -5.30 19.07
N PRO A 181 -5.90 -4.74 19.87
CA PRO A 181 -5.55 -3.78 20.91
C PRO A 181 -4.54 -4.33 21.91
N GLN A 182 -3.58 -3.49 22.31
CA GLN A 182 -2.52 -3.80 23.26
C GLN A 182 -2.44 -2.72 24.36
N LYS A 183 -1.79 -3.06 25.48
CA LYS A 183 -1.60 -2.13 26.61
C LYS A 183 -0.65 -0.97 26.29
N THR A 184 0.26 -1.19 25.35
CA THR A 184 1.20 -0.18 24.84
C THR A 184 0.98 0.03 23.35
N PRO A 185 1.38 1.18 22.79
CA PRO A 185 1.47 1.36 21.35
C PRO A 185 2.34 0.29 20.71
N TYR A 186 2.06 0.02 19.43
CA TYR A 186 2.98 -0.71 18.57
C TYR A 186 4.14 0.22 18.22
N SER A 187 5.13 0.34 19.10
CA SER A 187 6.27 1.24 18.86
C SER A 187 7.38 0.59 18.05
N ALA A 188 8.15 1.38 17.31
CA ALA A 188 9.29 0.91 16.52
C ALA A 188 10.31 0.14 17.39
N TRP A 189 10.67 -1.06 16.93
CA TRP A 189 11.60 -2.03 17.52
C TRP A 189 11.24 -2.53 18.93
N GLN A 190 10.12 -2.11 19.48
CA GLN A 190 9.72 -2.49 20.83
C GLN A 190 9.32 -3.98 20.91
N GLN A 191 9.64 -4.61 22.03
CA GLN A 191 9.22 -5.98 22.36
C GLN A 191 8.41 -5.97 23.67
N PRO A 192 7.42 -6.86 23.84
CA PRO A 192 6.98 -7.91 22.91
C PRO A 192 5.91 -7.45 21.91
N ILE A 193 5.58 -6.15 21.92
CA ILE A 193 4.58 -5.51 21.05
C ILE A 193 5.30 -4.38 20.33
N GLY A 194 5.29 -4.38 19.00
CA GLY A 194 5.99 -3.37 18.21
C GLY A 194 5.99 -3.67 16.72
N HIS A 195 6.81 -2.94 15.99
CA HIS A 195 7.02 -3.14 14.55
C HIS A 195 8.45 -2.80 14.13
N CYS A 196 8.78 -3.10 12.88
CA CYS A 196 9.94 -2.55 12.19
C CYS A 196 9.48 -1.87 10.89
N HIS A 197 10.38 -1.74 9.92
CA HIS A 197 10.14 -1.18 8.58
C HIS A 197 8.88 -1.73 7.87
N GLY A 198 8.57 -3.01 8.02
CA GLY A 198 7.40 -3.61 7.37
C GLY A 198 6.80 -4.84 8.04
N HIS A 199 7.25 -5.17 9.24
CA HIS A 199 6.69 -6.27 10.04
C HIS A 199 6.14 -5.73 11.35
N VAL A 200 5.09 -6.36 11.84
CA VAL A 200 4.45 -6.03 13.12
C VAL A 200 4.39 -7.31 13.96
N TRP A 201 4.52 -7.19 15.27
CA TRP A 201 4.35 -8.31 16.19
C TRP A 201 3.61 -7.91 17.48
N TRP A 202 2.87 -8.87 18.04
CA TRP A 202 2.13 -8.71 19.29
C TRP A 202 1.96 -10.05 20.01
N ILE A 203 1.54 -9.99 21.26
CA ILE A 203 1.17 -11.18 22.03
C ILE A 203 -0.32 -11.46 21.90
N THR A 204 -0.69 -12.72 21.73
CA THR A 204 -2.07 -13.17 21.93
C THR A 204 -2.29 -13.33 23.42
N GLU A 205 -3.39 -12.82 23.97
CA GLU A 205 -3.78 -13.20 25.32
C GLU A 205 -3.98 -14.71 25.32
N ASN A 206 -3.13 -15.43 26.07
CA ASN A 206 -3.40 -16.83 26.34
C ASN A 206 -4.75 -16.84 27.07
N ASN A 207 -5.74 -17.54 26.51
CA ASN A 207 -6.86 -18.03 27.30
C ASN A 207 -6.28 -19.06 28.29
N GLU A 208 -5.62 -18.58 29.35
CA GLU A 208 -5.50 -19.37 30.58
C GLU A 208 -6.90 -19.35 31.21
N GLY A 209 -7.70 -20.33 30.77
CA GLY A 209 -8.90 -20.76 31.48
C GLY A 209 -8.57 -21.50 32.76
#